data_AF-A0A3B8I2P3-F1
#
_entry.id   AF-A0A3B8I2P3-F1
#
_cell.length_a   1.000
_cell.length_b   1.000
_cell.length_c   1.000
_cell.angle_alpha   90.00
_cell.angle_beta   90.00
_cell.angle_gamma   90.00
#
_symmetry.space_group_name_H-M   'P 1'
#
loop_
_entity.id
_entity.type
_entity.pdbx_description
1 polymer ?
#
loop_
_entity_poly.entity_id
_entity_poly.type
_entity_poly.pdbx_seq_one_letter_code
_entity_poly.pdbx_strand_id
1 'polypeptide(L)' 'LGFKPYDQLAAYEQAFDVGIVPFKLTSMVESVNPIKMWEYMAAGLPILTTNIPEAAKYPDVIMWSQDEKQFIANIY' A
#
# COMPACT_ATOMS: atom_id res chain seq x y z
N LEU A 1 4.90 -16.82 0.64
CA LEU A 1 5.31 -17.26 1.98
C LEU A 1 4.26 -18.10 2.75
N GLY A 2 3.12 -18.49 2.15
CA GLY A 2 2.07 -19.22 2.88
C GLY A 2 1.45 -18.40 4.01
N PHE A 3 0.56 -19.00 4.79
CA PHE A 3 0.00 -18.36 5.97
C PHE A 3 1.08 -18.12 7.03
N LYS A 4 1.03 -16.95 7.68
CA LYS A 4 1.86 -16.62 8.84
C LYS A 4 0.95 -16.11 9.97
N PRO A 5 1.22 -16.52 11.22
CA PRO A 5 0.58 -15.93 12.40
C PRO A 5 0.74 -14.41 12.44
N TYR A 6 -0.26 -13.70 12.97
CA TYR A 6 -0.32 -12.24 12.98
C TYR A 6 0.87 -11.61 13.72
N ASP A 7 1.27 -12.22 14.84
CA ASP A 7 2.43 -11.82 15.66
C ASP A 7 3.77 -11.91 14.92
N GLN A 8 3.84 -12.67 13.82
CA GLN A 8 5.04 -12.74 12.99
C GLN A 8 5.05 -11.70 11.86
N LEU A 9 3.89 -11.17 11.46
CA LEU A 9 3.77 -10.32 10.27
C LEU A 9 4.63 -9.06 10.36
N ALA A 10 4.69 -8.42 11.54
CA ALA A 10 5.51 -7.24 11.75
C ALA A 10 7.00 -7.48 11.43
N ALA A 11 7.53 -8.67 11.76
CA ALA A 11 8.92 -9.01 11.45
C ALA A 11 9.16 -9.21 9.94
N TYR A 12 8.15 -9.68 9.21
CA TYR A 12 8.23 -9.73 7.74
C TYR A 12 8.12 -8.33 7.13
N GLU A 13 7.21 -7.50 7.64
CA GLU A 13 7.00 -6.13 7.15
C GLU A 13 8.26 -5.29 7.31
N GLN A 14 9.02 -5.44 8.41
CA GLN A 14 10.31 -4.76 8.58
C GLN A 14 11.38 -5.13 7.53
N ALA A 15 11.22 -6.25 6.83
CA ALA A 15 12.12 -6.67 5.76
C ALA A 15 11.67 -6.18 4.37
N PHE A 16 10.58 -5.43 4.27
CA PHE A 16 10.10 -4.88 3.01
C PHE A 16 10.66 -3.49 2.76
N ASP A 17 11.08 -3.22 1.53
CA ASP A 17 11.45 -1.86 1.12
C ASP A 17 10.22 -0.97 0.92
N VAL A 18 9.08 -1.56 0.50
CA VAL A 18 7.84 -0.85 0.20
C VAL A 18 6.61 -1.71 0.45
N GLY A 19 5.55 -1.12 1.00
CA GLY A 19 4.23 -1.72 1.12
C GLY A 19 3.38 -1.47 -0.13
N ILE A 20 2.94 -2.53 -0.81
CA ILE A 20 2.17 -2.41 -2.06
C ILE A 20 0.68 -2.68 -1.82
N VAL A 21 -0.18 -1.75 -2.25
CA VAL A 21 -1.64 -1.86 -2.16
C VAL A 21 -2.30 -1.56 -3.53
N PRO A 22 -2.27 -2.50 -4.48
CA PRO A 22 -2.63 -2.23 -5.88
C PRO A 22 -4.13 -2.46 -6.11
N PHE A 23 -4.98 -1.60 -5.54
CA PHE A 23 -6.42 -1.73 -5.75
C PHE A 23 -6.81 -1.57 -7.21
N LYS A 24 -7.73 -2.42 -7.68
CA LYS A 24 -8.46 -2.17 -8.92
C LYS A 24 -9.50 -1.09 -8.67
N LEU A 25 -9.35 0.05 -9.35
CA LEU A 25 -10.27 1.18 -9.22
C LEU A 25 -11.67 0.76 -9.66
N THR A 26 -12.59 0.75 -8.69
CA THR A 26 -14.01 0.45 -8.86
C THR A 26 -14.78 1.37 -7.92
N SER A 27 -16.06 1.61 -8.20
CA SER A 27 -16.92 2.44 -7.35
C SER A 27 -16.98 1.94 -5.89
N MET A 28 -16.79 0.64 -5.68
CA MET A 28 -16.70 0.08 -4.33
C MET A 28 -15.45 0.56 -3.60
N VAL A 29 -14.28 0.52 -4.26
CA VAL A 29 -12.99 0.90 -3.67
C VAL A 29 -12.95 2.39 -3.30
N GLU A 30 -13.69 3.25 -4.00
CA GLU A 30 -13.83 4.67 -3.63
C GLU A 30 -14.46 4.88 -2.25
N SER A 31 -15.18 3.89 -1.73
CA SER A 31 -15.87 3.95 -0.45
C SER A 31 -15.27 3.02 0.63
N VAL A 32 -14.20 2.29 0.33
CA VAL A 32 -13.57 1.39 1.32
C VAL A 32 -12.45 2.09 2.07
N ASN A 33 -12.28 1.69 3.33
CA ASN A 33 -11.12 2.07 4.12
C ASN A 33 -10.00 1.02 3.92
N PRO A 34 -8.84 1.37 3.34
CA PRO A 34 -7.79 0.42 3.02
C PRO A 34 -6.94 0.05 4.26
N ILE A 35 -7.39 -0.94 5.04
CA ILE A 35 -6.74 -1.33 6.31
C ILE A 35 -5.23 -1.60 6.15
N LYS A 36 -4.84 -2.30 5.07
CA LYS A 36 -3.44 -2.66 4.81
C LYS A 36 -2.52 -1.45 4.64
N MET A 37 -3.06 -0.33 4.17
CA MET A 37 -2.35 0.95 4.07
C MET A 37 -1.94 1.46 5.45
N TRP A 38 -2.83 1.36 6.44
CA TRP A 38 -2.55 1.80 7.82
C TRP A 38 -1.56 0.88 8.52
N GLU A 39 -1.61 -0.42 8.26
CA GLU A 39 -0.63 -1.37 8.79
C GLU A 39 0.78 -1.01 8.32
N TYR A 40 0.96 -0.75 7.02
CA TYR A 40 2.26 -0.31 6.48
C TYR A 40 2.70 1.05 7.02
N MET A 41 1.79 2.00 7.15
CA MET A 41 2.09 3.32 7.73
C MET A 41 2.53 3.19 9.19
N ALA A 42 1.88 2.34 9.99
CA ALA A 42 2.25 2.06 11.37
C ALA A 42 3.59 1.30 11.48
N ALA A 43 3.90 0.46 10.49
CA ALA A 43 5.21 -0.20 10.36
C ALA A 43 6.33 0.74 9.88
N GLY A 44 6.01 1.99 9.53
CA GLY A 44 6.99 2.98 9.03
C GLY A 44 7.45 2.72 7.60
N LEU A 45 6.70 1.93 6.83
CA LEU A 45 7.03 1.60 5.45
C LEU A 45 6.49 2.66 4.49
N PRO A 46 7.27 3.03 3.45
CA PRO A 46 6.72 3.78 2.33
C PRO A 46 5.67 2.92 1.62
N ILE A 47 4.63 3.55 1.11
CA ILE A 47 3.48 2.84 0.52
C ILE A 47 3.35 3.21 -0.96
N LEU A 48 3.21 2.18 -1.82
CA LEU A 48 2.88 2.33 -3.23
C LEU A 48 1.48 1.76 -3.51
N THR A 49 0.60 2.58 -4.07
CA THR A 49 -0.80 2.22 -4.36
C THR A 49 -1.25 2.72 -5.73
N THR A 50 -2.39 2.25 -6.20
CA THR A 50 -3.14 2.94 -7.26
C THR A 50 -3.77 4.22 -6.71
N ASN A 51 -4.19 5.12 -7.60
CA ASN A 51 -4.79 6.42 -7.26
C ASN A 51 -6.18 6.30 -6.59
N ILE A 52 -6.19 5.86 -5.33
CA ILE A 52 -7.39 5.81 -4.49
C ILE A 52 -7.56 7.12 -3.70
N PRO A 53 -8.79 7.56 -3.38
CA PRO A 53 -9.03 8.83 -2.68
C PRO A 53 -8.29 8.94 -1.34
N GLU A 54 -8.21 7.85 -0.59
CA GLU A 54 -7.52 7.77 0.70
C GLU A 54 -6.03 8.04 0.59
N ALA A 55 -5.38 7.62 -0.50
CA ALA A 55 -3.94 7.81 -0.71
C ALA A 55 -3.59 9.29 -0.91
N ALA A 56 -4.45 10.02 -1.62
CA ALA A 56 -4.26 11.44 -1.89
C ALA A 56 -4.24 12.32 -0.62
N LYS A 57 -4.72 11.81 0.51
CA LYS A 57 -4.72 12.52 1.80
C LYS A 57 -3.34 12.52 2.49
N TYR A 58 -2.40 11.67 2.04
CA TYR A 58 -1.10 11.48 2.69
C TYR A 58 0.07 11.46 1.68
N PRO A 59 0.26 12.55 0.90
CA PRO A 59 1.24 12.58 -0.19
C PRO A 59 2.70 12.43 0.26
N ASP A 60 3.00 12.73 1.53
CA ASP A 60 4.38 12.67 2.06
C ASP A 60 4.85 11.24 2.37
N VAL A 61 3.91 10.29 2.50
CA VAL A 61 4.20 8.90 2.90
C VAL A 61 3.58 7.86 1.97
N ILE A 62 2.65 8.27 1.11
CA ILE A 62 1.98 7.41 0.14
C ILE A 62 2.25 7.90 -1.28
N MET A 63 2.94 7.05 -2.03
CA MET A 63 3.09 7.19 -3.46
C MET A 63 1.93 6.50 -4.17
N TRP A 64 1.22 7.23 -5.03
CA TRP A 64 0.16 6.67 -5.86
C TRP A 64 0.55 6.72 -7.33
N SER A 65 0.06 5.73 -8.08
CA SER A 65 0.27 5.63 -9.52
C SER A 65 -1.05 5.60 -10.26
N GLN A 66 -1.10 6.30 -11.40
CA GLN A 66 -2.28 6.46 -12.23
C GLN A 66 -2.46 5.31 -13.22
N ASP A 67 -1.36 4.69 -13.67
CA ASP A 67 -1.36 3.57 -14.59
C ASP A 67 -0.28 2.54 -14.24
N GLU A 68 -0.33 1.40 -14.92
CA GLU A 68 0.62 0.29 -14.75
C GLU A 68 2.07 0.70 -15.01
N LYS A 69 2.30 1.55 -16.01
CA LYS A 69 3.65 1.98 -16.39
C LYS A 69 4.27 2.83 -15.27
N GLN A 70 3.52 3.78 -14.74
CA GLN A 70 3.93 4.58 -13.59
C GLN A 70 4.11 3.70 -12.35
N PHE A 71 3.21 2.74 -12.13
CA PHE A 71 3.29 1.83 -11.00
C PHE A 71 4.60 1.03 -11.02
N ILE A 72 4.96 0.45 -12.16
CA ILE A 72 6.23 -0.28 -12.32
C ILE A 72 7.43 0.65 -12.13
N ALA A 73 7.39 1.87 -12.68
CA ALA A 73 8.47 2.84 -12.54
C ALA A 73 8.71 3.26 -11.08
N ASN A 74 7.66 3.29 -10.26
CA ASN A 74 7.71 3.68 -8.86
C ASN A 74 8.18 2.56 -7.90
N ILE A 75 8.37 1.32 -8.39
CA ILE A 75 8.92 0.21 -7.60
C ILE A 75 10.47 0.28 -7.53
N TYR A 76 11.12 1.04 -8.43
CA TYR A 76 12.58 1.06 -8.61
C TYR A 76 13.21 2.43 -8.36
#